data_AF-A0A2E7BP28-F1
#
_entry.id   AF-A0A2E7BP28-F1
#
_cell.length_a   1.000
_cell.length_b   1.000
_cell.length_c   1.000
_cell.angle_alpha   90.00
_cell.angle_beta   90.00
_cell.angle_gamma   90.00
#
_symmetry.space_group_name_H-M   'P 1'
#
loop_
_entity.id
_entity.type
_entity.pdbx_description
1 polymer ?
#
loop_
_entity_poly.entity_id
_entity_poly.type
_entity_poly.pdbx_seq_one_letter_code
_entity_poly.pdbx_strand_id
1 'polypeptide(L)'
;MQPRIKQQTRPLPTILAATLVATCSAPPSQEAPSIETAEISTEAIEAPDLPDHIFINLLPWGEIDFSRGEFSGLDTCTEFVRSLPNYSGYTTSERCESLTNPIYCSVWKDGDTPLEQIGCFKGIGGCEVELRRHELLAESGSRTIVSRCEPASLADAWAKFRGAETTDLTNIPSP
;
A
#
# COMPACT_ATOMS: atom_id res chain seq x y z
N MET A 1 18.75 -50.96 -25.81
CA MET A 1 19.55 -51.10 -24.57
C MET A 1 19.10 -50.02 -23.60
N GLN A 2 18.28 -50.36 -22.61
CA GLN A 2 17.87 -49.46 -21.51
C GLN A 2 18.62 -49.87 -20.24
N PRO A 3 19.15 -48.93 -19.45
CA PRO A 3 19.49 -49.18 -18.06
C PRO A 3 18.32 -48.81 -17.13
N ARG A 4 18.12 -49.66 -16.14
CA ARG A 4 17.04 -49.68 -15.13
C ARG A 4 17.69 -49.43 -13.76
N ILE A 5 16.91 -48.85 -12.83
CA ILE A 5 17.10 -48.81 -11.35
C ILE A 5 18.22 -47.85 -10.87
N LYS A 6 18.03 -46.88 -9.97
CA LYS A 6 17.53 -46.97 -8.59
C LYS A 6 16.94 -45.66 -8.07
N GLN A 7 15.72 -45.75 -7.53
CA GLN A 7 15.13 -44.76 -6.64
C GLN A 7 15.93 -44.71 -5.34
N GLN A 8 16.24 -43.51 -4.87
CA GLN A 8 16.91 -43.29 -3.59
C GLN A 8 15.97 -42.49 -2.67
N THR A 9 15.30 -43.21 -1.80
CA THR A 9 14.52 -42.71 -0.67
C THR A 9 15.46 -42.09 0.37
N ARG A 10 15.20 -40.87 0.81
CA ARG A 10 15.76 -40.33 2.08
C ARG A 10 14.64 -39.76 2.95
N PRO A 11 14.72 -39.96 4.28
CA PRO A 11 13.59 -39.80 5.21
C PRO A 11 13.40 -38.37 5.71
N LEU A 12 12.17 -38.05 6.11
CA LEU A 12 11.80 -36.92 6.96
C LEU A 12 12.44 -37.03 8.35
N PRO A 13 12.93 -35.92 8.95
CA PRO A 13 12.99 -35.78 10.39
C PRO A 13 11.67 -35.21 10.93
N THR A 14 11.14 -35.94 11.91
CA THR A 14 9.87 -35.72 12.62
C THR A 14 10.20 -35.31 14.06
N ILE A 15 9.45 -34.32 14.58
CA ILE A 15 9.23 -33.95 16.01
C ILE A 15 10.35 -33.14 16.71
N LEU A 16 10.02 -31.94 17.20
CA LEU A 16 9.82 -31.74 18.65
C LEU A 16 9.07 -30.42 18.91
N ALA A 17 7.82 -30.56 19.37
CA ALA A 17 7.07 -29.52 20.04
C ALA A 17 7.60 -29.36 21.47
N ALA A 18 7.77 -28.13 21.94
CA ALA A 18 8.04 -27.81 23.33
C ALA A 18 7.02 -26.77 23.81
N THR A 19 5.93 -27.27 24.38
CA THR A 19 4.96 -26.55 25.19
C THR A 19 5.59 -26.31 26.57
N LEU A 20 5.85 -25.06 26.94
CA LEU A 20 6.15 -24.69 28.33
C LEU A 20 4.90 -24.05 28.94
N VAL A 21 4.18 -24.89 29.67
CA VAL A 21 3.15 -24.46 30.64
C VAL A 21 3.88 -24.12 31.92
N ALA A 22 3.85 -22.85 32.33
CA ALA A 22 4.28 -22.43 33.66
C ALA A 22 3.03 -22.09 34.49
N THR A 23 2.71 -23.01 35.40
CA THR A 23 1.60 -22.96 36.35
C THR A 23 1.92 -22.12 37.58
N CYS A 24 0.89 -21.37 38.03
CA CYS A 24 0.53 -21.04 39.40
C CYS A 24 1.53 -20.30 40.32
N SER A 25 1.09 -19.14 40.83
CA SER A 25 0.91 -18.91 42.28
C SER A 25 0.20 -17.56 42.53
N ALA A 26 -1.03 -17.61 43.04
CA ALA A 26 -1.65 -16.54 43.85
C ALA A 26 -1.55 -16.98 45.32
N PRO A 27 -1.33 -16.09 46.31
CA PRO A 27 -2.44 -15.47 47.10
C PRO A 27 -2.05 -14.11 47.78
N PRO A 28 -2.78 -13.56 48.77
CA PRO A 28 -4.18 -13.12 48.82
C PRO A 28 -4.37 -11.62 49.22
N SER A 29 -5.59 -11.12 48.98
CA SER A 29 -6.40 -10.13 49.73
C SER A 29 -5.75 -8.91 50.41
N GLN A 30 -6.08 -7.70 49.90
CA GLN A 30 -6.28 -6.49 50.72
C GLN A 30 -7.46 -5.67 50.16
N GLU A 31 -8.51 -5.55 50.97
CA GLU A 31 -9.58 -4.57 50.91
C GLU A 31 -9.05 -3.17 51.28
N ALA A 32 -9.41 -2.14 50.50
CA ALA A 32 -9.76 -0.76 50.91
C ALA A 32 -9.93 0.14 49.65
N PRO A 33 -10.51 1.36 49.74
CA PRO A 33 -11.94 1.63 49.69
C PRO A 33 -12.35 2.50 48.47
N SER A 34 -13.67 2.56 48.27
CA SER A 34 -14.47 3.46 47.42
C SER A 34 -13.79 4.73 46.87
N ILE A 35 -13.71 4.82 45.53
CA ILE A 35 -13.91 6.08 44.81
C ILE A 35 -14.88 5.77 43.66
N GLU A 36 -16.11 6.24 43.86
CA GLU A 36 -17.16 6.36 42.86
C GLU A 36 -16.61 7.20 41.70
N THR A 37 -16.07 6.53 40.69
CA THR A 37 -15.58 7.17 39.48
C THR A 37 -16.80 7.42 38.62
N ALA A 38 -17.21 8.68 38.57
CA ALA A 38 -18.25 9.18 37.68
C ALA A 38 -18.08 8.58 36.29
N GLU A 39 -19.12 7.89 35.82
CA GLU A 39 -19.26 7.51 34.42
C GLU A 39 -19.29 8.79 33.59
N ILE A 40 -18.11 9.23 33.15
CA ILE A 40 -17.99 10.15 32.03
C ILE A 40 -18.41 9.32 30.82
N SER A 41 -19.71 9.35 30.54
CA SER A 41 -20.29 8.93 29.29
C SER A 41 -19.62 9.79 28.21
N THR A 42 -18.54 9.26 27.66
CA THR A 42 -17.87 9.86 26.52
C THR A 42 -18.80 9.63 25.36
N GLU A 43 -19.61 10.65 25.07
CA GLU A 43 -20.41 10.74 23.87
C GLU A 43 -19.45 10.47 22.70
N ALA A 44 -19.60 9.28 22.11
CA ALA A 44 -18.80 8.88 20.97
C ALA A 44 -19.08 9.90 19.88
N ILE A 45 -18.09 10.76 19.60
CA ILE A 45 -18.10 11.60 18.42
C ILE A 45 -18.21 10.63 17.26
N GLU A 46 -19.39 10.56 16.65
CA GLU A 46 -19.67 9.75 15.47
C GLU A 46 -18.62 10.15 14.44
N ALA A 47 -17.71 9.21 14.16
CA ALA A 47 -16.69 9.42 13.15
C ALA A 47 -17.44 9.78 11.85
N PRO A 48 -17.01 10.80 11.11
CA PRO A 48 -17.67 11.14 9.86
C PRO A 48 -17.72 9.88 9.00
N ASP A 49 -18.91 9.55 8.50
CA ASP A 49 -19.19 8.50 7.52
C ASP A 49 -18.32 8.78 6.28
N LEU A 50 -17.06 8.37 6.34
CA LEU A 50 -16.17 8.34 5.20
C LEU A 50 -16.78 7.29 4.27
N PRO A 51 -17.01 7.60 2.99
CA PRO A 51 -17.56 6.61 2.07
C PRO A 51 -16.70 5.35 2.15
N ASP A 52 -17.31 4.22 2.53
CA ASP A 52 -16.64 2.93 2.78
C ASP A 52 -15.78 2.46 1.59
N HIS A 53 -16.04 3.01 0.40
CA HIS A 53 -15.38 2.65 -0.84
C HIS A 53 -15.00 3.89 -1.65
N ILE A 54 -13.70 4.09 -1.79
CA ILE A 54 -13.11 5.02 -2.75
C ILE A 54 -12.75 4.21 -4.00
N PHE A 55 -13.28 4.63 -5.15
CA PHE A 55 -12.90 4.05 -6.43
C PHE A 55 -11.80 4.89 -7.06
N ILE A 56 -10.75 4.23 -7.56
CA ILE A 56 -9.66 4.89 -8.26
C ILE A 56 -9.42 4.16 -9.58
N ASN A 57 -9.09 4.92 -10.62
CA ASN A 57 -8.61 4.36 -11.87
C ASN A 57 -7.19 3.80 -11.68
N LEU A 58 -7.01 2.52 -11.97
CA LEU A 58 -5.69 1.91 -11.98
C LEU A 58 -5.04 1.98 -13.36
N LEU A 59 -3.74 2.22 -13.38
CA LEU A 59 -2.88 2.09 -14.54
C LEU A 59 -2.44 0.61 -14.72
N PRO A 60 -1.66 0.28 -15.76
CA PRO A 60 -1.07 -1.04 -15.89
C PRO A 60 -0.39 -1.51 -14.59
N TRP A 61 -0.38 -2.83 -14.37
CA TRP A 61 0.16 -3.46 -13.16
C TRP A 61 -0.54 -3.08 -11.85
N GLY A 62 -1.67 -2.36 -11.90
CA GLY A 62 -2.42 -1.96 -10.71
C GLY A 62 -1.81 -0.74 -10.00
N GLU A 63 -1.03 0.07 -10.72
CA GLU A 63 -0.57 1.38 -10.25
C GLU A 63 -1.77 2.30 -10.03
N ILE A 64 -1.73 3.05 -8.94
CA ILE A 64 -2.79 3.97 -8.51
C ILE A 64 -2.57 5.30 -9.22
N ASP A 65 -3.55 5.75 -10.02
CA ASP A 65 -3.46 7.04 -10.68
C ASP A 65 -3.92 8.17 -9.76
N PHE A 66 -2.98 8.66 -8.95
CA PHE A 66 -3.23 9.81 -8.07
C PHE A 66 -3.54 11.11 -8.84
N SER A 67 -3.18 11.23 -10.12
CA SER A 67 -3.48 12.47 -10.86
C SER A 67 -4.96 12.61 -11.20
N ARG A 68 -5.69 11.48 -11.27
CA ARG A 68 -7.11 11.44 -11.67
C ARG A 68 -8.07 11.57 -10.49
N GLY A 69 -7.56 11.48 -9.27
CA GLY A 69 -8.37 11.65 -8.06
C GLY A 69 -9.18 10.41 -7.65
N GLU A 70 -10.06 10.67 -6.69
CA GLU A 70 -10.94 9.70 -6.06
C GLU A 70 -12.37 9.86 -6.57
N PHE A 71 -13.07 8.74 -6.74
CA PHE A 71 -14.45 8.71 -7.21
C PHE A 71 -15.37 8.10 -6.16
N SER A 72 -16.56 8.68 -6.02
CA SER A 72 -17.60 8.24 -5.09
C SER A 72 -18.29 6.93 -5.50
N GLY A 73 -18.02 6.43 -6.71
CA GLY A 73 -18.64 5.22 -7.24
C GLY A 73 -17.90 4.63 -8.43
N LEU A 74 -18.17 3.35 -8.71
CA LEU A 74 -17.62 2.65 -9.86
C LEU A 74 -18.05 3.29 -11.18
N ASP A 75 -19.34 3.65 -11.29
CA ASP A 75 -19.91 4.22 -12.50
C ASP A 75 -19.31 5.59 -12.81
N THR A 76 -19.16 6.45 -11.81
CA THR A 76 -18.56 7.79 -11.98
C THR A 76 -17.09 7.70 -12.40
N CYS A 77 -16.33 6.79 -11.80
CA CYS A 77 -14.96 6.52 -12.24
C CYS A 77 -14.92 5.99 -13.69
N THR A 78 -15.81 5.06 -14.03
CA THR A 78 -15.85 4.43 -15.35
C THR A 78 -16.24 5.42 -16.44
N GLU A 79 -17.24 6.26 -16.18
CA GLU A 79 -17.65 7.36 -17.06
C GLU A 79 -16.50 8.33 -17.29
N PHE A 80 -15.77 8.70 -16.23
CA PHE A 80 -14.58 9.53 -16.37
C PHE A 80 -13.52 8.88 -17.26
N VAL A 81 -13.16 7.62 -17.03
CA VAL A 81 -12.16 6.90 -17.85
C VAL A 81 -12.57 6.83 -19.32
N ARG A 82 -13.85 6.59 -19.60
CA ARG A 82 -14.41 6.57 -20.96
C ARG A 82 -14.42 7.94 -21.63
N SER A 83 -14.46 9.02 -20.85
CA SER A 83 -14.43 10.39 -21.37
C SER A 83 -13.04 10.86 -21.82
N LEU A 84 -11.98 10.10 -21.50
CA LEU A 84 -10.61 10.52 -21.81
C LEU A 84 -10.34 10.50 -23.32
N PRO A 85 -9.60 11.50 -23.86
CA PRO A 85 -9.34 11.60 -25.30
C PRO A 85 -8.66 10.38 -25.93
N ASN A 86 -7.91 9.62 -25.12
CA ASN A 86 -7.17 8.42 -25.51
C ASN A 86 -7.86 7.12 -25.08
N TYR A 87 -9.12 7.18 -24.62
CA TYR A 87 -9.88 5.98 -24.35
C TYR A 87 -10.17 5.24 -25.66
N SER A 88 -9.75 3.99 -25.70
CA SER A 88 -10.18 3.01 -26.69
C SER A 88 -10.51 1.77 -25.90
N GLY A 89 -11.75 1.29 -25.96
CA GLY A 89 -12.18 0.10 -25.22
C GLY A 89 -11.33 -1.16 -25.52
N TYR A 90 -10.51 -1.13 -26.58
CA TYR A 90 -9.55 -2.18 -26.93
C TYR A 90 -8.19 -2.03 -26.25
N THR A 91 -7.71 -0.81 -26.01
CA THR A 91 -6.35 -0.54 -25.48
C THR A 91 -6.33 0.06 -24.09
N THR A 92 -7.44 0.68 -23.69
CA THR A 92 -7.63 1.40 -22.43
C THR A 92 -8.74 0.68 -21.68
N SER A 93 -8.38 -0.39 -20.99
CA SER A 93 -9.32 -1.11 -20.13
C SER A 93 -9.80 -0.20 -18.99
N GLU A 94 -11.10 -0.23 -18.72
CA GLU A 94 -11.65 0.35 -17.49
C GLU A 94 -11.08 -0.41 -16.30
N ARG A 95 -10.34 0.30 -15.45
CA ARG A 95 -9.65 -0.27 -14.28
C ARG A 95 -10.05 0.46 -13.01
N CYS A 96 -11.29 0.93 -12.97
CA CYS A 96 -11.86 1.53 -11.78
C CYS A 96 -12.09 0.43 -10.75
N GLU A 97 -11.37 0.52 -9.65
CA GLU A 97 -11.44 -0.48 -8.58
C GLU A 97 -11.54 0.20 -7.22
N SER A 98 -12.26 -0.46 -6.31
CA SER A 98 -12.18 -0.12 -4.89
C SER A 98 -10.81 -0.53 -4.35
N LEU A 99 -10.21 0.37 -3.56
CA LEU A 99 -8.94 0.17 -2.90
C LEU A 99 -9.12 -0.05 -1.40
N THR A 100 -8.34 -0.99 -0.87
CA THR A 100 -8.26 -1.27 0.56
C THR A 100 -6.81 -1.14 1.00
N ASN A 101 -6.59 -0.77 2.25
CA ASN A 101 -5.25 -0.79 2.83
C ASN A 101 -4.77 -2.23 3.06
N PRO A 102 -3.44 -2.49 3.03
CA PRO A 102 -2.40 -1.57 2.60
C PRO A 102 -2.26 -1.52 1.07
N ILE A 103 -1.78 -0.39 0.56
CA ILE A 103 -1.21 -0.27 -0.78
C ILE A 103 0.32 -0.33 -0.67
N TYR A 104 1.02 -0.55 -1.78
CA TYR A 104 2.48 -0.72 -1.78
C TYR A 104 3.13 0.37 -2.62
N CYS A 105 4.03 1.13 -2.02
CA CYS A 105 4.62 2.32 -2.65
C CYS A 105 6.14 2.22 -2.75
N SER A 106 6.67 2.64 -3.90
CA SER A 106 8.08 2.92 -4.09
C SER A 106 8.30 4.42 -4.18
N VAL A 107 9.41 4.90 -3.63
CA VAL A 107 9.80 6.31 -3.64
C VAL A 107 11.18 6.43 -4.25
N TRP A 108 11.36 7.40 -5.15
CA TRP A 108 12.63 7.63 -5.82
C TRP A 108 12.88 9.11 -6.09
N LYS A 109 14.11 9.45 -6.46
CA LYS A 109 14.51 10.78 -6.95
C LYS A 109 15.16 10.63 -8.32
N ASP A 110 14.85 11.54 -9.24
CA ASP A 110 15.43 11.55 -10.57
C ASP A 110 16.66 12.45 -10.61
N GLY A 111 17.80 11.94 -11.08
CA GLY A 111 19.07 12.66 -11.10
C GLY A 111 19.37 13.36 -9.77
N ASP A 112 19.73 14.64 -9.87
CA ASP A 112 19.99 15.52 -8.72
C ASP A 112 18.74 16.28 -8.25
N THR A 113 17.53 15.87 -8.67
CA THR A 113 16.30 16.54 -8.26
C THR A 113 16.08 16.36 -6.76
N PRO A 114 15.71 17.44 -6.02
CA PRO A 114 15.37 17.30 -4.60
C PRO A 114 14.00 16.64 -4.41
N LEU A 115 13.18 16.58 -5.47
CA LEU A 115 11.81 16.11 -5.46
C LEU A 115 11.74 14.59 -5.39
N GLU A 116 11.07 14.10 -4.36
CA GLU A 116 10.68 12.69 -4.29
C GLU A 116 9.48 12.43 -5.18
N GLN A 117 9.64 11.44 -6.04
CA GLN A 117 8.58 10.83 -6.81
C GLN A 117 8.05 9.63 -6.04
N ILE A 118 6.76 9.35 -6.20
CA ILE A 118 6.08 8.22 -5.56
C ILE A 118 5.23 7.47 -6.59
N GLY A 119 5.34 6.16 -6.59
CA GLY A 119 4.47 5.26 -7.36
C GLY A 119 3.89 4.22 -6.41
N CYS A 120 2.56 4.13 -6.35
CA CYS A 120 1.84 3.23 -5.46
C CYS A 120 0.96 2.26 -6.21
N PHE A 121 0.74 1.08 -5.63
CA PHE A 121 0.09 -0.04 -6.29
C PHE A 121 -0.88 -0.73 -5.34
N LYS A 122 -1.99 -1.24 -5.89
CA LYS A 122 -2.99 -2.02 -5.13
C LYS A 122 -2.40 -3.29 -4.48
N GLY A 123 -1.29 -3.81 -5.00
CA GLY A 123 -0.64 -5.00 -4.45
C GLY A 123 0.87 -5.00 -4.67
N ILE A 124 1.58 -5.74 -3.81
CA ILE A 124 3.05 -5.80 -3.82
C ILE A 124 3.61 -6.30 -5.16
N GLY A 125 2.97 -7.28 -5.79
CA GLY A 125 3.44 -7.83 -7.07
C GLY A 125 3.43 -6.80 -8.21
N GLY A 126 2.45 -5.90 -8.23
CA GLY A 126 2.43 -4.79 -9.19
C GLY A 126 3.57 -3.80 -8.93
N CYS A 127 3.79 -3.48 -7.66
CA CYS A 127 4.89 -2.61 -7.24
C CYS A 127 6.26 -3.20 -7.61
N GLU A 128 6.50 -4.49 -7.36
CA GLU A 128 7.79 -5.13 -7.66
C GLU A 128 8.10 -5.17 -9.15
N VAL A 129 7.07 -5.34 -9.99
CA VAL A 129 7.22 -5.30 -11.45
C VAL A 129 7.72 -3.93 -11.91
N GLU A 130 7.11 -2.85 -11.44
CA GLU A 130 7.56 -1.50 -11.80
C GLU A 130 8.84 -1.10 -11.08
N LEU A 131 9.05 -1.51 -9.82
CA LEU A 131 10.28 -1.24 -9.05
C LEU A 131 11.51 -1.65 -9.85
N ARG A 132 11.46 -2.80 -10.54
CA ARG A 132 12.54 -3.27 -11.40
C ARG A 132 12.94 -2.26 -12.49
N ARG A 133 11.97 -1.55 -13.07
CA ARG A 133 12.24 -0.47 -14.03
C ARG A 133 12.98 0.69 -13.35
N HIS A 134 12.59 1.05 -12.14
CA HIS A 134 13.26 2.09 -11.36
C HIS A 134 14.68 1.67 -10.94
N GLU A 135 14.89 0.40 -10.60
CA GLU A 135 16.22 -0.14 -10.27
C GLU A 135 17.19 -0.06 -11.45
N LEU A 136 16.75 -0.40 -12.66
CA LEU A 136 17.59 -0.28 -13.85
C LEU A 136 18.05 1.17 -14.11
N LEU A 137 17.17 2.13 -13.84
CA LEU A 137 17.50 3.55 -13.92
C LEU A 137 18.43 4.01 -12.80
N ALA A 138 18.37 3.34 -11.64
CA ALA A 138 19.29 3.60 -10.54
C ALA A 138 20.68 3.01 -10.82
N GLU A 139 20.75 1.83 -11.42
CA GLU A 139 22.01 1.22 -11.87
C GLU A 139 22.72 2.09 -12.91
N SER A 140 21.98 2.80 -13.77
CA SER A 140 22.55 3.76 -14.73
C SER A 140 22.91 5.12 -14.12
N GLY A 141 22.68 5.32 -12.82
CA GLY A 141 22.93 6.58 -12.11
C GLY A 141 21.94 7.70 -12.38
N SER A 142 20.85 7.42 -13.11
CA SER A 142 19.83 8.43 -13.46
C SER A 142 18.74 8.59 -12.41
N ARG A 143 18.72 7.72 -11.40
CA ARG A 143 17.70 7.66 -10.35
C ARG A 143 18.31 7.18 -9.04
N THR A 144 17.74 7.60 -7.92
CA THR A 144 18.05 7.04 -6.60
C THR A 144 16.77 6.47 -5.98
N ILE A 145 16.80 5.21 -5.55
CA ILE A 145 15.67 4.59 -4.85
C ILE A 145 15.74 4.94 -3.36
N VAL A 146 14.68 5.54 -2.84
CA VAL A 146 14.56 5.93 -1.43
C VAL A 146 13.87 4.83 -0.62
N SER A 147 12.77 4.28 -1.13
CA SER A 147 12.06 3.16 -0.51
C SER A 147 11.52 2.20 -1.57
N ARG A 148 11.35 0.93 -1.19
CA ARG A 148 11.09 -0.19 -2.09
C ARG A 148 9.80 -0.90 -1.68
N CYS A 149 8.71 -0.65 -2.39
CA CYS A 149 7.43 -1.32 -2.20
C CYS A 149 6.99 -1.44 -0.74
N GLU A 150 7.14 -0.37 0.03
CA GLU A 150 6.74 -0.34 1.43
C GLU A 150 5.21 -0.25 1.54
N PRO A 151 4.58 -0.95 2.49
CA PRO A 151 3.16 -0.83 2.73
C PRO A 151 2.82 0.57 3.26
N ALA A 152 1.79 1.19 2.71
CA ALA A 152 1.28 2.49 3.11
C ALA A 152 -0.25 2.47 3.21
N SER A 153 -0.80 3.38 4.01
CA SER A 153 -2.22 3.69 3.93
C SER A 153 -2.48 4.54 2.68
N LEU A 154 -3.67 4.42 2.09
CA LEU A 154 -4.08 5.25 0.95
C LEU A 154 -4.04 6.74 1.28
N ALA A 155 -4.44 7.12 2.51
CA ALA A 155 -4.44 8.50 2.96
C ALA A 155 -3.02 9.10 3.05
N ASP A 156 -2.06 8.35 3.59
CA ASP A 156 -0.67 8.80 3.69
C ASP A 156 -0.02 8.92 2.31
N ALA A 157 -0.28 7.96 1.42
CA ALA A 157 0.22 8.00 0.06
C ALA A 157 -0.33 9.22 -0.71
N TRP A 158 -1.60 9.55 -0.54
CA TRP A 158 -2.20 10.76 -1.10
C TRP A 158 -1.56 12.05 -0.58
N ALA A 159 -1.36 12.13 0.73
CA ALA A 159 -0.70 13.29 1.33
C ALA A 159 0.71 13.46 0.76
N LYS A 160 1.44 12.35 0.58
CA LYS A 160 2.78 12.36 -0.02
C LYS A 160 2.76 12.77 -1.50
N PHE A 161 1.82 12.26 -2.30
CA PHE A 161 1.65 12.64 -3.70
C PHE A 161 1.39 14.16 -3.86
N ARG A 162 0.43 14.71 -3.09
CA ARG A 162 0.14 16.17 -3.14
C ARG A 162 1.31 17.03 -2.66
N GLY A 163 2.07 16.55 -1.67
CA GLY A 163 3.30 17.20 -1.21
C GLY A 163 4.40 17.24 -2.29
N ALA A 164 4.51 16.18 -3.10
CA ALA A 164 5.43 16.13 -4.23
C ALA A 164 5.05 17.15 -5.32
N GLU A 165 3.76 17.24 -5.71
CA GLU A 165 3.30 18.20 -6.73
C GLU A 165 3.44 19.67 -6.30
N THR A 166 3.19 19.98 -5.02
CA THR A 166 3.24 21.37 -4.51
C THR A 166 4.66 21.94 -4.55
N THR A 167 5.67 21.08 -4.44
CA THR A 167 7.08 21.49 -4.47
C THR A 167 7.57 21.78 -5.90
N ASP A 168 6.88 21.28 -6.93
CA ASP A 168 7.19 21.52 -8.35
C ASP A 168 6.69 22.91 -8.82
N LEU A 169 5.55 23.38 -8.30
CA LEU A 169 4.93 24.66 -8.73
C LEU A 169 5.46 25.92 -8.04
N THR A 170 6.24 25.78 -6.95
CA THR A 170 6.79 26.92 -6.20
C THR A 170 8.18 27.37 -6.67
N ASN A 171 8.79 26.67 -7.63
CA ASN A 171 10.10 27.00 -8.20
C ASN A 171 10.03 27.60 -9.62
N ILE A 172 8.96 28.34 -9.95
CA ILE A 172 8.92 29.13 -11.19
C ILE A 172 9.67 30.46 -10.91
N PRO A 173 10.86 30.71 -11.50
CA PRO A 173 11.44 32.05 -11.46
C PRO A 173 10.51 32.99 -12.23
N SER A 174 9.94 33.97 -11.53
CA SER A 174 9.23 35.09 -12.16
C SER A 174 10.16 35.84 -13.12
N PRO A 175 9.64 36.38 -14.24
CA PRO A 175 10.42 37.08 -15.25
C PRO A 175 11.10 38.35 -14.74
#